data_AF-A0A261GF33-F1
#
_entry.id   AF-A0A261GF33-F1
#
_cell.length_a   1.000
_cell.length_b   1.000
_cell.length_c   1.000
_cell.angle_alpha   90.00
_cell.angle_beta   90.00
_cell.angle_gamma   90.00
#
_symmetry.space_group_name_H-M   'P 1'
#
loop_
_entity.id
_entity.type
_entity.pdbx_description
1 polymer ?
#
loop_
_entity_poly.entity_id
_entity_poly.type
_entity_poly.pdbx_seq_one_letter_code
_entity_poly.pdbx_strand_id
1 'polypeptide(L)'
;LASGLSVPSTLILKDTAHRTVFDVWKDGLTLDGVSLAGAGDLLLVPDASSFTPLPWSPHSAVILCDLAYRSGQRVSVSPRGLLRRAMEQLAATGHDAVMGLEVEFQVFSVSEDGLGHAQATFPPAPLATRNTTQGWTFLTKTRYG
;
A
#
# COMPACT_ATOMS: atom_id res chain seq x y z
N LEU A 1 2.78 11.00 19.08
CA LEU A 1 3.21 10.37 17.81
C LEU A 1 4.74 10.40 17.58
N ALA A 2 5.56 10.90 18.52
CA ALA A 2 7.00 11.06 18.29
C ALA A 2 7.85 9.79 18.53
N SER A 3 7.25 8.69 19.01
CA SER A 3 7.93 7.40 19.30
C SER A 3 7.70 6.35 18.21
N GLY A 4 7.55 6.78 16.95
CA GLY A 4 7.32 5.88 15.82
C GLY A 4 8.59 5.25 15.24
N LEU A 5 8.40 4.30 14.33
CA LEU A 5 9.50 3.69 13.55
C LEU A 5 9.86 4.60 12.36
N SER A 6 11.14 4.88 12.17
CA SER A 6 11.63 5.68 11.04
C SER A 6 11.37 4.95 9.73
N VAL A 7 10.81 5.65 8.75
CA VAL A 7 10.63 5.15 7.38
C VAL A 7 10.99 6.21 6.36
N PRO A 8 11.49 5.83 5.18
CA PRO A 8 11.80 6.82 4.14
C PRO A 8 10.51 7.49 3.65
N SER A 9 10.52 8.81 3.47
CA SER A 9 9.37 9.53 2.88
C SER A 9 9.04 9.09 1.47
N THR A 10 9.95 8.38 0.78
CA THR A 10 9.69 7.83 -0.56
C THR A 10 8.45 6.93 -0.63
N LEU A 11 7.96 6.39 0.50
CA LEU A 11 6.69 5.67 0.58
C LEU A 11 5.48 6.50 0.13
N ILE A 12 5.52 7.82 0.30
CA ILE A 12 4.44 8.74 -0.11
C ILE A 12 4.81 9.61 -1.32
N LEU A 13 6.02 9.43 -1.86
CA LEU A 13 6.53 10.25 -2.96
C LEU A 13 6.60 9.47 -4.29
N LYS A 14 6.11 8.23 -4.29
CA LYS A 14 6.09 7.33 -5.43
C LYS A 14 4.66 7.01 -5.84
N ASP A 15 4.46 6.71 -7.12
CA ASP A 15 3.22 6.12 -7.61
C ASP A 15 3.16 4.62 -7.30
N THR A 16 2.04 3.99 -7.67
CA THR A 16 1.82 2.55 -7.52
C THR A 16 2.71 1.69 -8.42
N ALA A 17 3.38 2.29 -9.40
CA ALA A 17 4.39 1.65 -10.25
C ALA A 17 5.83 1.86 -9.71
N HIS A 18 5.98 2.30 -8.46
CA HIS A 18 7.25 2.60 -7.79
C HIS A 18 8.10 3.69 -8.46
N ARG A 19 7.51 4.53 -9.31
CA ARG A 19 8.18 5.69 -9.89
C ARG A 19 8.12 6.86 -8.93
N THR A 20 9.25 7.53 -8.72
CA THR A 20 9.29 8.79 -7.97
C THR A 20 8.53 9.85 -8.76
N VAL A 21 7.42 10.34 -8.19
CA VAL A 21 6.55 11.35 -8.82
C VAL A 21 6.99 12.75 -8.43
N PHE A 22 7.57 12.90 -7.23
CA PHE A 22 8.07 14.18 -6.72
C PHE A 22 9.58 14.21 -6.76
N ASP A 23 10.15 15.25 -7.39
CA ASP A 23 11.60 15.43 -7.45
C ASP A 23 12.15 15.74 -6.05
N VAL A 24 12.71 14.73 -5.40
CA VAL A 24 13.27 14.83 -4.05
C VAL A 24 14.62 15.55 -4.02
N TRP A 25 15.31 15.71 -5.15
CA TRP A 25 16.63 16.34 -5.21
C TRP A 25 16.56 17.82 -5.54
N LYS A 26 15.38 18.29 -5.99
CA LYS A 26 15.12 19.70 -6.17
C LYS A 26 14.63 20.33 -4.87
N ASP A 27 15.17 21.50 -4.57
CA ASP A 27 14.70 22.30 -3.45
C ASP A 27 13.21 22.67 -3.59
N GLY A 28 12.55 22.83 -2.45
CA GLY A 28 11.17 23.30 -2.39
C GLY A 28 10.10 22.21 -2.34
N LEU A 29 10.46 20.92 -2.36
CA LEU A 29 9.50 19.85 -2.08
C LEU A 29 9.07 19.94 -0.61
N THR A 30 7.88 20.50 -0.38
CA THR A 30 7.32 20.73 0.95
C THR A 30 5.90 20.15 1.00
N LEU A 31 5.60 19.46 2.09
CA LEU A 31 4.25 18.98 2.39
C LEU A 31 3.93 19.32 3.85
N ASP A 32 2.75 19.88 4.10
CA ASP A 32 2.30 20.32 5.43
C ASP A 32 3.29 21.27 6.15
N GLY A 33 4.00 22.09 5.38
CA GLY A 33 5.04 22.99 5.90
C GLY A 33 6.36 22.30 6.27
N VAL A 34 6.50 21.00 5.99
CA VAL A 34 7.72 20.23 6.24
C VAL A 34 8.41 19.89 4.92
N SER A 35 9.71 20.17 4.84
CA SER A 35 10.52 19.80 3.68
C SER A 35 10.70 18.29 3.59
N LEU A 36 10.47 17.73 2.41
CA LEU A 36 10.75 16.34 2.05
C LEU A 36 11.88 16.24 1.01
N ALA A 37 12.56 17.35 0.72
CA ALA A 37 13.78 17.33 -0.09
C ALA A 37 14.84 16.41 0.56
N GLY A 38 15.63 15.74 -0.28
CA GLY A 38 16.57 14.70 0.12
C GLY A 38 15.91 13.40 0.58
N ALA A 39 14.59 13.25 0.39
CA ALA A 39 13.83 12.06 0.81
C ALA A 39 13.96 11.74 2.31
N GLY A 40 13.92 12.78 3.15
CA GLY A 40 14.03 12.64 4.61
C GLY A 40 12.97 11.72 5.24
N ASP A 41 13.27 11.16 6.40
CA ASP A 41 12.41 10.16 7.02
C ASP A 41 11.12 10.74 7.66
N LEU A 42 10.07 9.91 7.63
CA LEU A 42 8.84 10.03 8.40
C LEU A 42 8.83 9.00 9.55
N LEU A 43 7.77 9.03 10.35
CA LEU A 43 7.48 8.07 11.41
C LEU A 43 6.25 7.23 11.04
N LEU A 44 6.36 5.91 11.12
CA LEU A 44 5.22 4.99 11.25
C LEU A 44 4.86 4.84 12.72
N VAL A 45 3.61 5.15 13.06
CA VAL A 45 3.08 5.00 14.42
C VAL A 45 2.04 3.88 14.45
N PRO A 46 2.27 2.79 15.17
CA PRO A 46 1.38 1.64 15.18
C PRO A 46 0.05 1.93 15.87
N ASP A 47 -1.05 1.44 15.28
CA ASP A 47 -2.38 1.43 15.87
C ASP A 47 -2.65 0.05 16.49
N ALA A 48 -2.50 -0.05 17.81
CA ALA A 48 -2.66 -1.30 18.55
C ALA A 48 -4.03 -1.96 18.37
N SER A 49 -5.08 -1.19 18.06
CA SER A 49 -6.42 -1.73 17.81
C SER A 49 -6.52 -2.55 16.53
N SER A 50 -5.56 -2.40 15.62
CA SER A 50 -5.50 -3.10 14.33
C SER A 50 -4.63 -4.36 14.34
N PHE A 51 -4.09 -4.75 15.50
CA PHE A 51 -3.23 -5.92 15.62
C PHE A 51 -3.98 -7.20 15.22
N THR A 52 -3.45 -7.88 14.20
CA THR A 52 -4.07 -9.08 13.62
C THR A 52 -3.02 -10.19 13.46
N PRO A 53 -3.04 -11.25 14.28
CA PRO A 53 -2.18 -12.42 14.11
C PRO A 53 -2.39 -13.09 12.75
N LEU A 54 -1.30 -13.61 12.15
CA LEU A 54 -1.39 -14.31 10.86
C LEU A 54 -1.53 -15.83 11.07
N PRO A 55 -2.67 -16.45 10.71
CA PRO A 55 -2.90 -17.87 11.00
C PRO A 55 -1.96 -18.82 10.24
N TRP A 56 -1.39 -18.37 9.12
CA TRP A 56 -0.40 -19.12 8.32
C TRP A 56 1.07 -18.80 8.68
N SER A 57 1.32 -17.89 9.63
CA SER A 57 2.67 -17.56 10.11
C SER A 57 2.67 -17.38 11.64
N PRO A 58 2.87 -18.47 12.42
CA PRO A 58 2.68 -18.49 13.87
C PRO A 58 3.52 -17.49 14.68
N HIS A 59 4.55 -16.88 14.07
CA HIS A 59 5.42 -15.89 14.70
C HIS A 59 5.26 -14.49 14.09
N SER A 60 4.13 -14.20 13.44
CA SER A 60 3.90 -12.94 12.74
C SER A 60 2.49 -12.40 12.95
N ALA A 61 2.37 -11.08 12.90
CA ALA A 61 1.12 -10.35 12.92
C ALA A 61 1.22 -9.13 12.00
N VAL A 62 0.07 -8.62 11.57
CA VAL A 62 -0.05 -7.33 10.89
C VAL A 62 -0.55 -6.30 11.89
N ILE A 63 0.04 -5.11 11.85
CA ILE A 63 -0.46 -3.93 12.55
C ILE A 63 -0.47 -2.77 11.56
N LEU A 64 -1.60 -2.07 11.47
CA LEU A 64 -1.70 -0.87 10.67
C LEU A 64 -1.06 0.30 11.41
N CYS A 65 -0.45 1.21 10.65
CA CYS A 65 0.25 2.36 11.19
C CYS A 65 -0.29 3.66 10.58
N ASP A 66 -0.29 4.73 11.36
CA ASP A 66 -0.45 6.10 10.86
C ASP A 66 0.93 6.70 10.53
N LEU A 67 0.98 7.59 9.53
CA LEU A 67 2.19 8.35 9.20
C LEU A 67 2.23 9.69 9.94
N ALA A 68 3.39 10.01 10.49
CA ALA A 68 3.68 11.28 11.15
C ALA A 68 5.04 11.83 10.72
N TYR A 69 5.20 13.14 10.79
CA TYR A 69 6.50 13.80 10.76
C TYR A 69 7.25 13.54 12.06
N ARG A 70 8.58 13.78 12.07
CA ARG A 70 9.42 13.66 13.27
C ARG A 70 8.95 14.57 14.43
N SER A 71 8.24 15.66 14.14
CA SER A 71 7.59 16.52 15.13
C SER A 71 6.40 15.86 15.84
N GLY A 72 5.91 14.73 15.32
CA GLY A 72 4.68 14.08 15.76
C GLY A 72 3.41 14.62 15.08
N GLN A 73 3.52 15.64 14.21
CA GLN A 73 2.41 16.05 13.35
C GLN A 73 2.03 14.92 12.39
N ARG A 74 0.73 14.67 12.16
CA ARG A 74 0.27 13.67 11.17
C ARG A 74 0.55 14.14 9.74
N VAL A 75 0.90 13.21 8.87
CA VAL A 75 1.04 13.48 7.42
C VAL A 75 -0.35 13.56 6.79
N SER A 76 -0.67 14.69 6.17
CA SER A 76 -2.02 15.00 5.69
C SER A 76 -2.47 14.16 4.50
N VAL A 77 -1.54 13.72 3.66
CA VAL A 77 -1.83 12.91 2.46
C VAL A 77 -1.84 11.41 2.74
N SER A 78 -1.70 11.00 4.00
CA SER A 78 -1.81 9.58 4.36
C SER A 78 -3.22 9.07 4.02
N PRO A 79 -3.37 7.97 3.25
CA PRO A 79 -4.69 7.49 2.83
C PRO A 79 -5.64 7.20 4.00
N ARG A 80 -5.12 6.60 5.09
CA ARG A 80 -5.89 6.35 6.32
C ARG A 80 -6.34 7.66 6.99
N GLY A 81 -5.48 8.69 7.00
CA GLY A 81 -5.82 10.02 7.51
C GLY A 81 -6.88 10.73 6.66
N LEU A 82 -6.79 10.61 5.33
CA LEU A 82 -7.78 11.13 4.40
C LEU A 82 -9.15 10.48 4.61
N LEU A 83 -9.20 9.15 4.67
CA LEU A 83 -10.46 8.42 4.92
C LEU A 83 -11.09 8.82 6.25
N ARG A 84 -10.29 8.89 7.33
CA ARG A 84 -10.78 9.31 8.65
C ARG A 84 -11.41 10.71 8.62
N ARG A 85 -10.77 11.69 7.96
CA ARG A 85 -11.34 13.04 7.79
C ARG A 85 -12.65 13.03 6.99
N ALA A 86 -12.72 12.23 5.91
CA ALA A 86 -13.94 12.10 5.12
C ALA A 86 -15.09 11.50 5.94
N MET A 87 -14.79 10.52 6.81
CA MET A 87 -15.78 9.93 7.72
C MET A 87 -16.24 10.89 8.79
N GLU A 88 -15.32 11.66 9.39
CA GLU A 88 -15.67 12.71 10.36
C GLU A 88 -16.58 13.78 9.74
N GLN A 89 -16.29 14.20 8.50
CA GLN A 89 -17.12 15.16 7.76
C GLN A 89 -18.51 14.62 7.46
N LEU A 90 -18.62 13.35 7.05
CA LEU A 90 -19.91 12.71 6.81
C LEU A 90 -20.74 12.58 8.10
N ALA A 91 -20.11 12.12 9.18
CA ALA A 91 -20.74 11.99 10.48
C ALA A 91 -21.27 13.33 11.03
N ALA A 92 -20.56 14.44 10.78
CA ALA A 92 -21.04 15.78 11.14
C ALA A 92 -22.35 16.19 10.45
N THR A 93 -22.74 15.50 9.38
CA THR A 93 -24.03 15.68 8.69
C THR A 93 -25.12 14.71 9.17
N GLY A 94 -24.82 13.86 10.17
CA GLY A 94 -25.74 12.86 10.71
C GLY A 94 -25.84 11.58 9.87
N HIS A 95 -24.83 11.29 9.05
CA HIS A 95 -24.80 10.11 8.18
C HIS A 95 -23.60 9.21 8.49
N ASP A 96 -23.78 7.90 8.29
CA ASP A 96 -22.71 6.91 8.32
C ASP A 96 -22.45 6.38 6.89
N ALA A 97 -21.20 6.01 6.61
CA ALA A 97 -20.85 5.32 5.37
C ALA A 97 -20.78 3.81 5.61
N VAL A 98 -21.54 3.06 4.82
CA VAL A 98 -21.48 1.59 4.76
C VAL A 98 -20.98 1.20 3.37
N MET A 99 -19.90 0.42 3.32
CA MET A 99 -19.24 0.03 2.08
C MET A 99 -19.10 -1.48 2.00
N GLY A 100 -19.49 -2.07 0.88
CA GLY A 100 -19.17 -3.45 0.51
C GLY A 100 -18.06 -3.45 -0.54
N LEU A 101 -16.98 -4.20 -0.31
CA LEU A 101 -15.88 -4.33 -1.26
C LEU A 101 -15.93 -5.72 -1.91
N GLU A 102 -16.03 -5.74 -3.23
CA GLU A 102 -15.90 -6.97 -4.04
C GLU A 102 -14.55 -6.92 -4.76
N VAL A 103 -13.63 -7.81 -4.37
CA VAL A 103 -12.30 -7.94 -4.98
C VAL A 103 -12.26 -9.20 -5.82
N GLU A 104 -12.14 -9.03 -7.13
CA GLU A 104 -11.90 -10.13 -8.06
C GLU A 104 -10.40 -10.31 -8.29
N PHE A 105 -9.93 -11.56 -8.32
CA PHE A 105 -8.55 -11.89 -8.65
C PHE A 105 -8.47 -13.25 -9.36
N GLN A 106 -7.36 -13.47 -10.07
CA GLN A 106 -7.06 -14.73 -10.75
C GLN A 106 -5.82 -15.36 -10.15
N VAL A 107 -5.82 -16.69 -10.00
CA VAL A 107 -4.68 -17.45 -9.46
C VAL A 107 -4.04 -18.27 -10.56
N PHE A 108 -2.79 -17.92 -10.88
CA PHE A 108 -1.96 -18.64 -11.84
C PHE A 108 -0.84 -19.39 -11.13
N SER A 109 -0.37 -20.47 -11.74
CA SER A 109 0.90 -21.09 -11.36
C SER A 109 2.04 -20.43 -12.14
N VAL A 110 3.14 -20.14 -11.45
CA VAL A 110 4.38 -19.68 -12.06
C VAL A 110 5.00 -20.84 -12.84
N SER A 111 5.35 -20.64 -14.11
CA SER A 111 5.93 -21.71 -14.95
C SER A 111 7.45 -21.77 -14.88
N GLU A 112 8.11 -20.68 -14.49
CA GLU A 112 9.57 -20.55 -14.36
C GLU A 112 9.91 -19.62 -13.19
N ASP A 113 11.02 -19.85 -12.49
CA ASP A 113 11.36 -19.09 -11.28
C ASP A 113 11.72 -17.60 -11.53
N GLY A 114 12.08 -17.25 -12.76
CA GLY A 114 12.46 -15.90 -13.16
C GLY A 114 13.72 -15.37 -12.48
N LEU A 115 14.62 -16.24 -12.02
CA LEU A 115 15.81 -15.86 -11.25
C LEU A 115 17.05 -15.53 -12.12
N GLY A 116 16.89 -15.53 -13.45
CA GLY A 116 17.97 -15.19 -14.37
C GLY A 116 18.37 -13.71 -14.33
N HIS A 117 19.61 -13.41 -14.73
CA HIS A 117 20.13 -12.04 -14.72
C HIS A 117 19.34 -11.09 -15.65
N ALA A 118 18.83 -11.60 -16.78
CA ALA A 118 18.03 -10.82 -17.72
C ALA A 118 16.68 -10.36 -17.12
N GLN A 119 16.20 -11.02 -16.07
CA GLN A 119 14.97 -10.68 -15.35
C GLN A 119 15.19 -9.60 -14.28
N ALA A 120 16.45 -9.27 -13.95
CA ALA A 120 16.81 -8.23 -12.97
C ALA A 120 16.71 -6.80 -13.55
N THR A 121 15.66 -6.50 -14.33
CA THR A 121 15.40 -5.19 -14.93
C THR A 121 14.55 -4.29 -14.02
N PHE A 122 14.43 -3.01 -14.34
CA PHE A 122 13.50 -2.09 -13.69
C PHE A 122 12.62 -1.37 -14.75
N PRO A 123 11.31 -1.65 -14.82
CA PRO A 123 10.58 -2.64 -14.02
C PRO A 123 11.03 -4.09 -14.31
N PRO A 124 10.81 -5.04 -13.38
CA PRO A 124 11.15 -6.44 -13.60
C PRO A 124 10.35 -7.01 -14.77
N ALA A 125 10.96 -7.93 -15.52
CA ALA A 125 10.26 -8.66 -16.57
C ALA A 125 9.11 -9.49 -15.95
N PRO A 126 7.93 -9.56 -16.59
CA PRO A 126 6.82 -10.36 -16.08
C PRO A 126 7.21 -11.84 -16.06
N LEU A 127 6.84 -12.53 -14.97
CA LEU A 127 7.02 -13.98 -14.87
C LEU A 127 6.11 -14.69 -15.88
N ALA A 128 6.63 -15.75 -16.49
CA ALA A 128 5.80 -16.67 -17.25
C ALA A 128 4.85 -17.40 -16.29
N THR A 129 3.57 -17.42 -16.65
CA THR A 129 2.51 -18.02 -15.83
C THR A 129 1.61 -18.90 -16.69
N ARG A 130 0.94 -19.85 -16.04
CA ARG A 130 -0.08 -20.72 -16.66
C ARG A 130 -1.27 -20.89 -15.72
N ASN A 131 -2.43 -21.15 -16.28
CA ASN A 131 -3.63 -21.39 -15.49
C ASN A 131 -3.44 -22.59 -14.54
N THR A 132 -3.95 -22.47 -13.33
CA THR A 132 -3.95 -23.57 -12.34
C THR A 132 -4.99 -24.65 -12.67
N THR A 133 -6.00 -24.29 -13.46
CA THR A 133 -7.06 -25.16 -13.96
C THR A 133 -7.36 -24.78 -15.42
N GLN A 134 -8.14 -25.58 -16.15
CA GLN A 134 -8.68 -25.10 -17.43
C GLN A 134 -9.52 -23.83 -17.19
N GLY A 135 -9.74 -22.97 -18.19
CA GLY A 135 -10.61 -21.81 -18.01
C GLY A 135 -12.04 -22.28 -17.69
N TRP A 136 -12.50 -22.04 -16.47
CA TRP A 136 -13.87 -22.33 -16.03
C TRP A 136 -14.56 -21.04 -15.64
N THR A 137 -15.69 -20.74 -16.27
CA THR A 137 -16.62 -19.74 -15.73
C THR A 137 -17.50 -20.44 -14.69
N PHE A 138 -17.27 -20.16 -13.41
CA PHE A 138 -17.97 -20.81 -12.30
C PHE A 138 -19.50 -20.72 -12.43
N LEU A 139 -20.01 -19.63 -13.03
CA LEU A 139 -21.43 -19.38 -13.21
C LEU A 139 -22.09 -20.11 -14.39
N THR A 140 -21.35 -20.45 -15.45
CA THR A 140 -21.93 -21.01 -16.67
C THR A 140 -21.54 -22.47 -16.92
N LYS A 141 -20.52 -22.99 -16.21
CA LYS A 141 -19.90 -24.31 -16.45
C LYS A 141 -19.43 -24.50 -17.91
N THR A 142 -19.35 -23.43 -18.70
CA THR A 142 -18.87 -23.47 -20.08
C THR A 142 -17.36 -23.51 -20.09
N ARG A 143 -16.80 -24.43 -20.87
CA ARG A 143 -15.37 -24.48 -21.18
C ARG A 143 -15.17 -23.78 -22.53
N TYR A 144 -14.28 -22.79 -22.59
CA TYR A 144 -13.74 -22.34 -23.87
C TYR A 144 -12.62 -23.29 -24.26
N GLY A 145 -12.85 -24.04 -25.34
CA GLY A 145 -11.85 -24.83 -26.06
C GLY A 145 -11.44 -24.12 -27.33
#